data_AF-A0A918RRB3-F1
#
_entry.id   AF-A0A918RRB3-F1
#
_cell.length_a   1.000
_cell.length_b   1.000
_cell.length_c   1.000
_cell.angle_alpha   90.00
_cell.angle_beta   90.00
_cell.angle_gamma   90.00
#
_symmetry.space_group_name_H-M   'P 1'
#
loop_
_entity.id
_entity.type
_entity.pdbx_description
1 polymer ?
#
loop_
_entity_poly.entity_id
_entity_poly.type
_entity_poly.pdbx_seq_one_letter_code
_entity_poly.pdbx_strand_id
1 'polypeptide(L)'
;MEFLSYDPWANVTSRNGYLADELREGLHKTIRRNNPQLAIRIAYEMYITSEQLEDMLWRRLAIMAVEDIGLADPMVPTVIETLERMRKMHPYNDIDRASYFAQAIRVLCRTKKDLTIGIVMGIVRKEFERGILPTIPEEAYDMHCKTGRERGKSLKDFLMEGNVVDPVSEEYESDEYKDAEKTLRAMLEEELAGTEEKKELPVPPYELQPYFI
;
A
#
# COMPACT_ATOMS: atom_id res chain seq x y z
N MET A 1 -11.23 -22.77 14.97
CA MET A 1 -11.94 -21.48 15.04
C MET A 1 -12.27 -21.12 13.59
N GLU A 2 -13.50 -21.36 13.16
CA GLU A 2 -13.97 -21.01 11.81
C GLU A 2 -13.98 -19.48 11.70
N PHE A 3 -13.00 -18.92 11.01
CA PHE A 3 -13.01 -17.51 10.64
C PHE A 3 -14.13 -17.34 9.60
N LEU A 4 -15.31 -16.93 10.07
CA LEU A 4 -16.49 -16.46 9.34
C LEU A 4 -16.42 -16.64 7.81
N SER A 5 -16.96 -17.77 7.31
CA SER A 5 -17.16 -18.04 5.88
C SER A 5 -18.34 -17.25 5.28
N TYR A 6 -18.84 -16.23 5.96
CA TYR A 6 -20.00 -15.47 5.51
C TYR A 6 -19.54 -14.38 4.53
N ASP A 7 -19.69 -14.65 3.24
CA ASP A 7 -19.62 -13.60 2.23
C ASP A 7 -20.92 -12.78 2.29
N PRO A 8 -20.88 -11.50 2.71
CA PRO A 8 -22.09 -10.67 2.82
C PRO A 8 -22.79 -10.44 1.49
N TRP A 9 -22.15 -10.75 0.35
CA TRP A 9 -22.69 -10.58 -0.99
C TRP A 9 -23.33 -11.84 -1.58
N ALA A 10 -23.15 -13.01 -0.96
CA ALA A 10 -23.64 -14.28 -1.50
C ALA A 10 -25.18 -14.36 -1.56
N ASN A 11 -25.89 -13.59 -0.74
CA ASN A 11 -27.35 -13.53 -0.72
C ASN A 11 -27.91 -12.20 -1.25
N VAL A 12 -27.08 -11.38 -1.88
CA VAL A 12 -27.51 -10.10 -2.47
C VAL A 12 -27.75 -10.31 -3.96
N THR A 13 -28.92 -9.93 -4.44
CA THR A 13 -29.30 -10.06 -5.85
C THR A 13 -29.28 -8.70 -6.54
N SER A 14 -28.76 -8.68 -7.77
CA SER A 14 -28.72 -7.51 -8.63
C SER A 14 -30.09 -7.16 -9.20
N ARG A 15 -30.19 -5.99 -9.85
CA ARG A 15 -31.41 -5.52 -10.50
C ARG A 15 -32.02 -6.55 -11.46
N ASN A 16 -31.18 -7.25 -12.23
CA ASN A 16 -31.60 -8.23 -13.22
C ASN A 16 -31.44 -9.69 -12.76
N GLY A 17 -31.32 -9.94 -11.44
CA GLY A 17 -31.42 -11.28 -10.88
C GLY A 17 -30.10 -12.06 -10.73
N TYR A 18 -28.94 -11.41 -10.90
CA TYR A 18 -27.63 -12.06 -10.69
C TYR A 18 -27.23 -12.01 -9.22
N LEU A 19 -26.49 -13.00 -8.73
CA LEU A 19 -25.91 -12.91 -7.39
C LEU A 19 -24.72 -11.93 -7.39
N ALA A 20 -24.62 -11.12 -6.34
CA ALA A 20 -23.62 -10.05 -6.28
C ALA A 20 -22.18 -10.59 -6.19
N ASP A 21 -21.97 -11.74 -5.54
CA ASP A 21 -20.69 -12.45 -5.50
C ASP A 21 -20.29 -13.02 -6.88
N GLU A 22 -21.24 -13.54 -7.66
CA GLU A 22 -21.04 -13.96 -9.05
C GLU A 22 -20.67 -12.78 -9.94
N LEU A 23 -21.32 -11.61 -9.79
CA LEU A 23 -20.96 -10.39 -10.50
C LEU A 23 -19.54 -9.94 -10.14
N ARG A 24 -19.19 -9.92 -8.85
CA ARG A 24 -17.85 -9.58 -8.36
C ARG A 24 -16.77 -10.49 -8.94
N GLU A 25 -17.01 -11.80 -8.92
CA GLU A 25 -16.05 -12.79 -9.42
C GLU A 25 -15.99 -12.83 -10.95
N GLY A 26 -17.14 -12.66 -11.61
CA GLY A 26 -17.25 -12.53 -13.06
C GLY A 26 -16.46 -11.32 -13.56
N LEU A 27 -16.71 -10.14 -12.98
CA LEU A 27 -15.98 -8.90 -13.30
C LEU A 27 -14.46 -9.12 -13.26
N HIS A 28 -13.97 -9.67 -12.14
CA HIS A 28 -12.54 -9.88 -11.93
C HIS A 28 -11.95 -10.83 -12.98
N LYS A 29 -12.58 -12.01 -13.14
CA LYS A 29 -12.11 -13.03 -14.08
C LYS A 29 -12.17 -12.57 -15.53
N THR A 30 -13.11 -11.70 -15.89
CA THR A 30 -13.26 -11.13 -17.22
C THR A 30 -12.18 -10.08 -17.51
N ILE A 31 -11.82 -9.24 -16.54
CA ILE A 31 -10.74 -8.25 -16.68
C ILE A 31 -9.37 -8.93 -16.78
N ARG A 32 -9.10 -9.93 -15.94
CA ARG A 32 -7.89 -10.76 -15.99
C ARG A 32 -7.66 -11.37 -17.39
N ARG A 33 -8.75 -11.72 -18.09
CA ARG A 33 -8.75 -12.29 -19.44
C ARG A 33 -8.86 -11.26 -20.57
N ASN A 34 -8.70 -9.96 -20.27
CA ASN A 34 -8.73 -8.87 -21.24
C ASN A 34 -10.02 -8.87 -22.09
N ASN A 35 -11.18 -9.02 -21.46
CA ASN A 35 -12.49 -8.90 -22.13
C ASN A 35 -13.26 -7.66 -21.64
N PRO A 36 -12.86 -6.44 -22.07
CA PRO A 36 -13.43 -5.20 -21.56
C PRO A 36 -14.93 -5.08 -21.87
N GLN A 37 -15.41 -5.62 -22.99
CA GLN A 37 -16.81 -5.50 -23.39
C GLN A 37 -17.74 -6.23 -22.41
N LEU A 38 -17.39 -7.43 -21.96
CA LEU A 38 -18.18 -8.14 -20.96
C LEU A 38 -18.00 -7.50 -19.58
N ALA A 39 -16.79 -7.11 -19.21
CA ALA A 39 -16.51 -6.51 -17.91
C ALA A 39 -17.30 -5.21 -17.69
N ILE A 40 -17.38 -4.35 -18.71
CA ILE A 40 -18.18 -3.12 -18.66
C ILE A 40 -19.67 -3.42 -18.45
N ARG A 41 -20.22 -4.48 -19.08
CA ARG A 41 -21.63 -4.87 -18.88
C ARG A 41 -21.89 -5.39 -17.48
N ILE A 42 -20.98 -6.20 -16.93
CA ILE A 42 -21.05 -6.66 -15.53
C ILE A 42 -20.99 -5.46 -14.58
N ALA A 43 -20.04 -4.55 -14.78
CA ALA A 43 -19.90 -3.35 -13.97
C ALA A 43 -21.15 -2.44 -14.07
N TYR A 44 -21.74 -2.32 -15.25
CA TYR A 44 -22.97 -1.57 -15.44
C TYR A 44 -24.14 -2.21 -14.69
N GLU A 45 -24.26 -3.55 -14.66
CA GLU A 45 -25.25 -4.26 -13.84
C GLU A 45 -25.08 -3.95 -12.35
N MET A 46 -23.84 -3.98 -11.85
CA MET A 46 -23.52 -3.61 -10.47
C MET A 46 -23.92 -2.14 -10.20
N TYR A 47 -23.55 -1.23 -11.10
CA TYR A 47 -23.86 0.19 -11.01
C TYR A 47 -25.36 0.46 -10.98
N ILE A 48 -26.18 -0.10 -11.87
CA ILE A 48 -27.63 0.18 -11.89
C ILE A 48 -28.42 -0.53 -10.79
N THR A 49 -27.77 -1.41 -10.02
CA THR A 49 -28.41 -2.11 -8.90
C THR A 49 -28.46 -1.24 -7.65
N SER A 50 -27.31 -0.74 -7.18
CA SER A 50 -27.23 0.10 -5.99
C SER A 50 -25.87 0.78 -5.86
N GLU A 51 -25.81 1.87 -5.09
CA GLU A 51 -24.55 2.55 -4.77
C GLU A 51 -23.59 1.62 -4.00
N GLN A 52 -24.11 0.70 -3.19
CA GLN A 52 -23.32 -0.29 -2.46
C GLN A 52 -22.65 -1.30 -3.39
N LEU A 53 -23.33 -1.73 -4.47
CA LEU A 53 -22.71 -2.58 -5.49
C LEU A 53 -21.71 -1.80 -6.36
N GLU A 54 -21.94 -0.51 -6.60
CA GLU A 54 -20.94 0.35 -7.25
C GLU A 54 -19.67 0.47 -6.37
N ASP A 55 -19.81 0.67 -5.06
CA ASP A 55 -18.68 0.71 -4.14
C ASP A 55 -17.93 -0.64 -4.10
N MET A 56 -18.65 -1.77 -4.17
CA MET A 56 -18.02 -3.09 -4.32
C MET A 56 -17.25 -3.21 -5.65
N LEU A 57 -17.81 -2.71 -6.76
CA LEU A 57 -17.14 -2.65 -8.07
C LEU A 57 -15.79 -1.92 -7.94
N TRP A 58 -15.78 -0.71 -7.36
CA TRP A 58 -14.55 0.07 -7.22
C TRP A 58 -13.51 -0.57 -6.30
N ARG A 59 -13.94 -1.17 -5.18
CA ARG A 59 -13.04 -1.97 -4.32
C ARG A 59 -12.41 -3.12 -5.11
N ARG A 60 -13.17 -3.78 -5.99
CA ARG A 60 -12.64 -4.87 -6.81
C ARG A 60 -11.67 -4.37 -7.87
N LEU A 61 -11.96 -3.25 -8.53
CA LEU A 61 -11.05 -2.59 -9.49
C LEU A 61 -9.71 -2.23 -8.84
N ALA A 62 -9.73 -1.69 -7.62
CA ALA A 62 -8.52 -1.38 -6.86
C ALA A 62 -7.71 -2.64 -6.51
N ILE A 63 -8.37 -3.72 -6.08
CA ILE A 63 -7.69 -5.01 -5.83
C ILE A 63 -7.01 -5.50 -7.10
N MET A 64 -7.69 -5.49 -8.25
CA MET A 64 -7.09 -5.92 -9.53
C MET A 64 -5.91 -5.05 -9.96
N ALA A 65 -5.94 -3.74 -9.67
CA ALA A 65 -4.82 -2.85 -9.98
C ALA A 65 -3.52 -3.28 -9.27
N VAL A 66 -3.63 -3.92 -8.09
CA VAL A 66 -2.48 -4.42 -7.33
C VAL A 66 -2.22 -5.90 -7.62
N GLU A 67 -3.25 -6.74 -7.63
CA GLU A 67 -3.16 -8.21 -7.73
C GLU A 67 -2.91 -8.70 -9.16
N ASP A 68 -3.56 -8.09 -10.16
CA ASP A 68 -3.57 -8.56 -11.54
C ASP A 68 -2.65 -7.75 -12.46
N ILE A 69 -2.36 -6.50 -12.10
CA ILE A 69 -1.43 -5.64 -12.83
C ILE A 69 -0.07 -5.61 -12.17
N GLY A 70 0.00 -5.55 -10.83
CA GLY A 70 1.24 -5.66 -10.07
C GLY A 70 2.36 -4.75 -10.59
N LEU A 71 3.55 -5.32 -10.73
CA LEU A 71 4.72 -4.59 -11.22
C LEU A 71 4.73 -4.43 -12.75
N ALA A 72 3.75 -4.98 -13.47
CA ALA A 72 3.65 -4.75 -14.91
C ALA A 72 3.35 -3.28 -15.24
N ASP A 73 2.68 -2.56 -14.33
CA ASP A 73 2.53 -1.10 -14.36
C ASP A 73 2.16 -0.56 -12.95
N PRO A 74 3.16 -0.13 -12.16
CA PRO A 74 2.94 0.38 -10.80
C PRO A 74 2.09 1.65 -10.71
N MET A 75 1.82 2.33 -11.83
CA MET A 75 1.01 3.55 -11.85
C MET A 75 -0.49 3.29 -11.95
N VAL A 76 -0.91 2.07 -12.29
CA VAL A 76 -2.33 1.75 -12.46
C VAL A 76 -3.15 1.95 -11.18
N PRO A 77 -2.70 1.56 -9.97
CA PRO A 77 -3.42 1.88 -8.73
C PRO A 77 -3.77 3.37 -8.60
N THR A 78 -2.83 4.27 -8.92
CA THR A 78 -3.05 5.73 -8.91
C THR A 78 -4.10 6.17 -9.92
N VAL A 79 -4.10 5.60 -11.12
CA VAL A 79 -5.12 5.88 -12.14
C VAL A 79 -6.50 5.43 -11.67
N ILE A 80 -6.60 4.23 -11.08
CA ILE A 80 -7.87 3.69 -10.59
C ILE A 80 -8.40 4.49 -9.40
N GLU A 81 -7.54 4.85 -8.45
CA GLU A 81 -7.90 5.72 -7.31
C GLU A 81 -8.38 7.10 -7.79
N THR A 82 -7.70 7.69 -8.77
CA THR A 82 -8.10 8.99 -9.33
C THR A 82 -9.48 8.92 -9.96
N LEU A 83 -9.75 7.90 -10.78
CA LEU A 83 -11.08 7.70 -11.39
C LEU A 83 -12.17 7.43 -10.34
N GLU A 84 -11.83 6.71 -9.27
CA GLU A 84 -12.72 6.44 -8.13
C GLU A 84 -13.10 7.74 -7.40
N ARG A 85 -12.15 8.66 -7.25
CA ARG A 85 -12.40 9.98 -6.66
C ARG A 85 -13.20 10.87 -7.59
N MET A 86 -12.90 10.86 -8.88
CA MET A 86 -13.60 11.69 -9.87
C MET A 86 -15.08 11.32 -10.00
N ARG A 87 -15.44 10.03 -9.96
CA ARG A 87 -16.85 9.60 -10.01
C ARG A 87 -17.69 10.16 -8.85
N LYS A 88 -17.08 10.38 -7.68
CA LYS A 88 -17.74 10.93 -6.48
C LYS A 88 -18.05 12.43 -6.60
N MET A 89 -17.47 13.13 -7.57
CA MET A 89 -17.84 14.51 -7.89
C MET A 89 -19.20 14.61 -8.59
N HIS A 90 -19.76 13.47 -9.01
CA HIS A 90 -21.05 13.38 -9.70
C HIS A 90 -22.05 12.63 -8.82
N PRO A 91 -23.34 12.99 -8.82
CA PRO A 91 -24.39 12.21 -8.17
C PRO A 91 -24.43 10.76 -8.67
N TYR A 92 -24.88 9.82 -7.83
CA TYR A 92 -24.91 8.39 -8.15
C TYR A 92 -25.71 8.05 -9.42
N ASN A 93 -26.73 8.81 -9.78
CA ASN A 93 -27.58 8.58 -10.95
C ASN A 93 -27.19 9.42 -12.18
N ASP A 94 -26.03 10.07 -12.15
CA ASP A 94 -25.53 10.86 -13.26
C ASP A 94 -25.15 9.96 -14.46
N ILE A 95 -25.47 10.41 -15.68
CA ILE A 95 -25.24 9.63 -16.89
C ILE A 95 -23.74 9.43 -17.18
N ASP A 96 -22.91 10.42 -16.83
CA ASP A 96 -21.49 10.42 -17.10
C ASP A 96 -20.71 9.63 -16.04
N ARG A 97 -21.30 9.38 -14.87
CA ARG A 97 -20.67 8.64 -13.78
C ARG A 97 -20.21 7.22 -14.21
N ALA A 98 -20.98 6.57 -15.07
CA ALA A 98 -20.63 5.23 -15.55
C ALA A 98 -19.35 5.21 -16.43
N SER A 99 -18.99 6.34 -17.03
CA SER A 99 -17.80 6.46 -17.87
C SER A 99 -16.51 6.23 -17.09
N TYR A 100 -16.48 6.55 -15.79
CA TYR A 100 -15.30 6.39 -14.95
C TYR A 100 -14.91 4.92 -14.75
N PHE A 101 -15.85 4.07 -14.36
CA PHE A 101 -15.54 2.64 -14.21
C PHE A 101 -15.30 1.99 -15.58
N ALA A 102 -15.97 2.45 -16.63
CA ALA A 102 -15.74 1.93 -17.98
C ALA A 102 -14.30 2.23 -18.43
N GLN A 103 -13.80 3.43 -18.16
CA GLN A 103 -12.41 3.79 -18.43
C GLN A 103 -11.43 3.02 -17.56
N ALA A 104 -11.72 2.86 -16.26
CA ALA A 104 -10.90 2.06 -15.34
C ALA A 104 -10.75 0.60 -15.84
N ILE A 105 -11.85 -0.02 -16.28
CA ILE A 105 -11.86 -1.38 -16.84
C ILE A 105 -11.03 -1.44 -18.12
N ARG A 106 -11.10 -0.43 -18.99
CA ARG A 106 -10.30 -0.38 -20.22
C ARG A 106 -8.81 -0.29 -19.92
N VAL A 107 -8.41 0.48 -18.92
CA VAL A 107 -7.02 0.57 -18.44
C VAL A 107 -6.58 -0.82 -17.97
N LEU A 108 -7.28 -1.40 -16.99
CA LEU A 108 -6.94 -2.71 -16.41
C LEU A 108 -6.87 -3.82 -17.47
N CYS A 109 -7.81 -3.86 -18.42
CA CYS A 109 -7.81 -4.87 -19.49
C CYS A 109 -6.58 -4.74 -20.39
N ARG A 110 -6.23 -3.51 -20.82
CA ARG A 110 -5.13 -3.23 -21.76
C ARG A 110 -3.74 -3.37 -21.16
N THR A 111 -3.59 -3.12 -19.85
CA THR A 111 -2.30 -3.24 -19.19
C THR A 111 -1.83 -4.69 -19.16
N LYS A 112 -0.51 -4.91 -19.26
CA LYS A 112 0.10 -6.23 -19.05
C LYS A 112 -0.25 -6.74 -17.64
N LYS A 113 -0.31 -8.06 -17.49
CA LYS A 113 -0.71 -8.69 -16.22
C LYS A 113 0.52 -9.18 -15.46
N ASP A 114 0.51 -8.99 -14.16
CA ASP A 114 1.45 -9.60 -13.21
C ASP A 114 0.64 -10.10 -12.02
N LEU A 115 0.58 -11.43 -11.86
CA LEU A 115 -0.16 -12.11 -10.80
C LEU A 115 0.75 -12.54 -9.64
N THR A 116 2.04 -12.16 -9.68
CA THR A 116 3.06 -12.66 -8.76
C THR A 116 2.70 -12.39 -7.31
N ILE A 117 2.21 -11.18 -6.99
CA ILE A 117 1.85 -10.82 -5.62
C ILE A 117 0.72 -11.70 -5.07
N GLY A 118 -0.26 -12.07 -5.90
CA GLY A 118 -1.33 -12.98 -5.50
C GLY A 118 -0.81 -14.36 -5.12
N ILE A 119 0.17 -14.88 -5.88
CA ILE A 119 0.82 -16.16 -5.59
C ILE A 119 1.71 -16.07 -4.34
N VAL A 120 2.51 -15.00 -4.20
CA VAL A 120 3.36 -14.75 -3.02
C VAL A 120 2.52 -14.70 -1.75
N MET A 121 1.41 -13.96 -1.75
CA MET A 121 0.50 -13.92 -0.61
C MET A 121 -0.15 -15.28 -0.32
N GLY A 122 -0.36 -16.10 -1.35
CA GLY A 122 -0.79 -17.49 -1.19
C GLY A 122 0.26 -18.34 -0.47
N ILE A 123 1.53 -18.20 -0.82
CA ILE A 123 2.65 -18.88 -0.16
C ILE A 123 2.74 -18.47 1.31
N VAL A 124 2.80 -17.15 1.59
CA VAL A 124 2.94 -16.63 2.95
C VAL A 124 1.79 -17.10 3.85
N ARG A 125 0.54 -17.11 3.35
CA ARG A 125 -0.60 -17.66 4.11
C ARG A 125 -0.39 -19.13 4.47
N LYS A 126 0.12 -19.94 3.54
CA LYS A 126 0.42 -21.36 3.79
C LYS A 126 1.59 -21.57 4.74
N GLU A 127 2.56 -20.69 4.76
CA GLU A 127 3.65 -20.68 5.74
C GLU A 127 3.11 -20.40 7.16
N PHE A 128 2.28 -19.37 7.31
CA PHE A 128 1.64 -19.05 8.58
C PHE A 128 0.74 -20.17 9.11
N GLU A 129 -0.07 -20.81 8.23
CA GLU A 129 -0.86 -21.99 8.59
C GLU A 129 -0.01 -23.16 9.11
N ARG A 130 1.28 -23.21 8.76
CA ARG A 130 2.26 -24.22 9.19
C ARG A 130 3.12 -23.77 10.37
N GLY A 131 2.88 -22.58 10.91
CA GLY A 131 3.69 -21.99 11.97
C GLY A 131 5.07 -21.51 11.52
N ILE A 132 5.30 -21.37 10.21
CA ILE A 132 6.47 -20.69 9.68
C ILE A 132 6.19 -19.19 9.78
N LEU A 133 6.70 -18.59 10.85
CA LEU A 133 6.53 -17.17 11.18
C LEU A 133 7.82 -16.41 10.86
N PRO A 134 7.74 -15.09 10.58
CA PRO A 134 8.93 -14.29 10.35
C PRO A 134 9.82 -14.27 11.60
N THR A 135 11.12 -14.43 11.39
CA THR A 135 12.13 -14.11 12.39
C THR A 135 12.44 -12.61 12.27
N ILE A 136 12.27 -11.87 13.37
CA ILE A 136 12.67 -10.46 13.42
C ILE A 136 14.20 -10.40 13.37
N PRO A 137 14.79 -9.66 12.41
CA PRO A 137 16.23 -9.63 12.25
C PRO A 137 16.89 -8.81 13.37
N GLU A 138 18.17 -9.04 13.66
CA GLU A 138 18.85 -8.49 14.84
C GLU A 138 19.02 -6.96 14.74
N GLU A 139 19.22 -6.45 13.52
CA GLU A 139 19.29 -5.02 13.20
C GLU A 139 18.00 -4.25 13.52
N ALA A 140 16.85 -4.93 13.62
CA ALA A 140 15.60 -4.29 14.04
C ALA A 140 15.61 -3.91 15.53
N TYR A 141 16.55 -4.43 16.32
CA TYR A 141 16.68 -4.09 17.75
C TYR A 141 17.54 -2.83 17.97
N ASP A 142 17.16 -1.72 17.32
CA ASP A 142 17.83 -0.43 17.40
C ASP A 142 17.23 0.51 18.46
N MET A 143 17.65 1.77 18.47
CA MET A 143 17.16 2.78 19.42
C MET A 143 15.63 3.08 19.33
N HIS A 144 14.97 2.72 18.23
CA HIS A 144 13.55 2.99 18.01
C HIS A 144 12.67 1.92 18.67
N CYS A 145 13.16 0.70 18.86
CA CYS A 145 12.43 -0.34 19.59
C CYS A 145 12.77 -0.41 21.08
N LYS A 146 11.85 -0.93 21.90
CA LYS A 146 12.05 -1.08 23.36
C LYS A 146 13.27 -1.95 23.69
N THR A 147 13.38 -3.11 23.06
CA THR A 147 14.46 -4.08 23.31
C THR A 147 15.83 -3.50 22.98
N GLY A 148 15.96 -2.73 21.90
CA GLY A 148 17.23 -2.11 21.52
C GLY A 148 17.65 -1.02 22.50
N ARG A 149 16.71 -0.21 23.01
CA ARG A 149 17.00 0.73 24.12
C ARG A 149 17.44 0.02 25.39
N GLU A 150 16.79 -1.08 25.75
CA GLU A 150 17.21 -1.92 26.89
C GLU A 150 18.60 -2.56 26.67
N ARG A 151 18.99 -2.79 25.41
CA ARG A 151 20.35 -3.20 25.00
C ARG A 151 21.35 -2.05 24.89
N GLY A 152 20.94 -0.82 25.16
CA GLY A 152 21.80 0.37 25.14
C GLY A 152 22.06 0.95 23.75
N LYS A 153 21.29 0.59 22.72
CA LYS A 153 21.42 1.17 21.37
C LYS A 153 21.03 2.65 21.37
N SER A 154 21.86 3.45 20.71
CA SER A 154 21.80 4.91 20.65
C SER A 154 21.67 5.44 19.21
N LEU A 155 21.51 6.76 19.07
CA LEU A 155 21.51 7.43 17.77
C LEU A 155 22.82 7.24 17.01
N LYS A 156 23.95 7.16 17.73
CA LYS A 156 25.24 6.86 17.11
C LYS A 156 25.24 5.46 16.50
N ASP A 157 24.75 4.46 17.23
CA ASP A 157 24.68 3.08 16.72
C ASP A 157 23.77 2.99 15.50
N PHE A 158 22.64 3.69 15.52
CA PHE A 158 21.76 3.79 14.35
C PHE A 158 22.49 4.39 13.15
N LEU A 159 23.12 5.57 13.28
CA LEU A 159 23.80 6.19 12.15
C LEU A 159 24.99 5.36 11.65
N MET A 160 25.75 4.72 12.52
CA MET A 160 26.95 3.95 12.14
C MET A 160 26.62 2.57 11.56
N GLU A 161 25.60 1.89 12.08
CA GLU A 161 25.34 0.47 11.79
C GLU A 161 23.90 0.18 11.34
N GLY A 162 22.91 0.93 11.83
CA GLY A 162 21.49 0.64 11.59
C GLY A 162 20.89 1.32 10.35
N ASN A 163 21.43 2.48 9.95
CA ASN A 163 20.93 3.29 8.84
C ASN A 163 21.48 2.79 7.50
N VAL A 164 21.21 1.53 7.18
CA VAL A 164 21.65 0.86 5.95
C VAL A 164 20.52 0.87 4.94
N VAL A 165 20.81 1.29 3.70
CA VAL A 165 19.83 1.39 2.62
C VAL A 165 20.28 0.51 1.44
N ASP A 166 19.37 -0.32 0.94
CA ASP A 166 19.55 -1.15 -0.26
C ASP A 166 18.20 -1.40 -0.97
N PRO A 167 18.06 -1.18 -2.29
CA PRO A 167 19.07 -0.61 -3.18
C PRO A 167 19.30 0.88 -2.91
N VAL A 168 20.53 1.32 -3.08
CA VAL A 168 20.90 2.74 -3.00
C VAL A 168 20.37 3.50 -4.22
N SER A 169 19.90 4.74 -4.01
CA SER A 169 19.57 5.67 -5.09
C SER A 169 20.77 6.56 -5.42
N GLU A 170 20.72 7.23 -6.59
CA GLU A 170 21.75 8.20 -6.96
C GLU A 170 21.83 9.36 -5.95
N GLU A 171 20.70 9.77 -5.38
CA GLU A 171 20.63 10.80 -4.34
C GLU A 171 21.29 10.34 -3.03
N TYR A 172 21.10 9.07 -2.65
CA TYR A 172 21.77 8.49 -1.47
C TYR A 172 23.30 8.47 -1.66
N GLU A 173 23.77 8.28 -2.88
CA GLU A 173 25.21 8.28 -3.19
C GLU A 173 25.78 9.69 -3.44
N SER A 174 24.95 10.73 -3.47
CA SER A 174 25.38 12.10 -3.76
C SER A 174 26.34 12.67 -2.72
N ASP A 175 27.19 13.61 -3.16
CA ASP A 175 28.09 14.34 -2.27
C ASP A 175 27.29 15.15 -1.22
N GLU A 176 26.12 15.68 -1.60
CA GLU A 176 25.23 16.40 -0.68
C GLU A 176 24.78 15.52 0.49
N TYR A 177 24.32 14.29 0.22
CA TYR A 177 23.95 13.34 1.27
C TYR A 177 25.15 12.99 2.16
N LYS A 178 26.29 12.65 1.55
CA LYS A 178 27.51 12.24 2.27
C LYS A 178 28.07 13.36 3.14
N ASP A 179 28.04 14.60 2.66
CA ASP A 179 28.48 15.78 3.43
C ASP A 179 27.53 16.08 4.60
N ALA A 180 26.21 15.95 4.39
CA ALA A 180 25.23 16.11 5.47
C ALA A 180 25.39 15.02 6.54
N GLU A 181 25.55 13.77 6.14
CA GLU A 181 25.78 12.64 7.03
C GLU A 181 27.07 12.81 7.83
N LYS A 182 28.17 13.18 7.17
CA LYS A 182 29.45 13.46 7.82
C LYS A 182 29.33 14.61 8.84
N THR A 183 28.59 15.66 8.49
CA THR A 183 28.36 16.81 9.38
C THR A 183 27.60 16.39 10.64
N LEU A 184 26.53 15.62 10.50
CA LEU A 184 25.76 15.13 11.64
C LEU A 184 26.60 14.20 12.54
N ARG A 185 27.40 13.31 11.94
CA ARG A 185 28.32 12.44 12.69
C ARG A 185 29.32 13.25 13.50
N ALA A 186 29.93 14.28 12.92
CA ALA A 186 30.87 15.15 13.62
C ALA A 186 30.20 15.87 14.81
N MET A 187 28.98 16.39 14.63
CA MET A 187 28.21 17.00 15.73
C MET A 187 28.01 16.01 16.87
N LEU A 188 27.55 14.79 16.60
CA LEU A 188 27.33 13.77 17.63
C LEU A 188 28.61 13.33 18.34
N GLU A 189 29.74 13.31 17.64
CA GLU A 189 31.05 13.06 18.26
C GLU A 189 31.44 14.19 19.22
N GLU A 190 31.18 15.44 18.87
CA GLU A 190 31.38 16.60 19.76
C GLU A 190 30.46 16.53 20.98
N GLU A 191 29.20 16.14 20.82
CA GLU A 191 28.25 15.98 21.95
C GLU A 191 28.73 14.89 22.91
N LEU A 192 29.15 13.74 22.37
CA LEU A 192 29.65 12.62 23.17
C LEU A 192 30.98 12.92 23.87
N ALA A 193 31.84 13.71 23.21
CA ALA A 193 33.10 14.17 23.80
C ALA A 193 32.89 15.33 24.79
N GLY A 194 31.71 15.95 24.83
CA GLY A 194 31.43 17.14 25.60
C GLY A 194 32.20 18.38 25.13
N THR A 195 32.58 18.41 23.85
CA THR A 195 33.35 19.51 23.22
C THR A 195 32.48 20.45 22.39
N GLU A 196 31.20 20.13 22.27
CA GLU A 196 30.15 20.94 21.65
C GLU A 196 30.11 22.39 22.18
N GLU A 197 30.05 23.37 21.27
CA GLU A 197 29.80 24.76 21.63
C GLU A 197 28.29 25.01 21.78
N LYS A 198 27.78 24.93 23.02
CA LYS A 198 26.37 25.24 23.31
C LYS A 198 26.19 26.72 23.67
N LYS A 199 25.46 27.44 22.83
CA LYS A 199 25.00 28.81 23.13
C LYS A 199 23.69 28.76 23.92
N GLU A 200 23.54 29.70 24.84
CA GLU A 200 22.28 29.84 25.57
C GLU A 200 21.17 30.25 24.58
N LEU A 201 20.12 29.43 24.52
CA LEU A 201 18.97 29.70 23.67
C LEU A 201 17.92 30.49 24.47
N PRO A 202 17.23 31.47 23.85
CA PRO A 202 16.18 32.24 24.51
C PRO A 202 14.97 31.39 24.90
N VAL A 203 14.83 30.21 24.29
CA VAL A 203 13.86 29.16 24.64
C VAL A 203 14.58 27.82 24.68
N PRO A 204 14.20 26.88 25.55
CA PRO A 204 14.76 25.54 25.56
C PRO A 204 14.65 24.88 24.17
N PRO A 205 15.61 24.02 23.80
CA PRO A 205 15.49 23.19 22.60
C PRO A 205 14.14 22.47 22.57
N TYR A 206 13.58 22.34 21.37
CA TYR A 206 12.30 21.66 21.20
C TYR A 206 12.44 20.17 21.55
N GLU A 207 11.69 19.74 22.56
CA GLU A 207 11.64 18.33 22.95
C GLU A 207 10.82 17.55 21.91
N LEU A 208 11.53 16.77 21.09
CA LEU A 208 10.90 15.78 20.23
C LEU A 208 10.52 14.58 21.08
N GLN A 209 9.21 14.35 21.21
CA GLN A 209 8.71 13.09 21.73
C GLN A 209 8.94 12.00 20.67
N PRO A 210 9.50 10.83 21.04
CA PRO A 210 9.65 9.70 20.13
C PRO A 210 8.26 9.07 19.89
N TYR A 211 7.43 9.72 19.09
CA TYR A 211 6.10 9.22 18.70
C TYR A 211 6.16 8.21 17.54
N PHE A 212 7.35 7.83 17.09
CA PHE A 212 7.53 6.68 16.20
C PHE A 212 7.94 5.45 17.03
N ILE A 213 6.91 4.86 17.63
CA ILE A 213 6.84 3.42 17.92
C ILE A 213 6.22 2.76 16.68
#